data_AF-A0A8C3VMS9-F1
#
_entry.id   AF-A0A8C3VMS9-F1
#
_cell.length_a   1.000
_cell.length_b   1.000
_cell.length_c   1.000
_cell.angle_alpha   90.00
_cell.angle_beta   90.00
_cell.angle_gamma   90.00
#
_symmetry.space_group_name_H-M   'P 1'
#
loop_
_entity.id
_entity.type
_entity.pdbx_description
1 polymer ?
#
loop_
_entity_poly.entity_id
_entity_poly.type
_entity_poly.pdbx_seq_one_letter_code
_entity_poly.pdbx_strand_id
1 'polypeptide(L)' 'MIHHVNKLKNKNHMILSIDAEKAFDKIQHPFLIKTLQKVGIGGTYLNIIKAIYGKPRAHIILNGEKLKEFPLR' A
#
# COMPACT_ATOMS: atom_id res chain seq x y z
N MET A 1 2.53 -11.44 -6.05
CA MET A 1 2.93 -12.34 -7.16
C MET A 1 1.92 -13.47 -7.22
N ILE A 2 1.47 -13.93 -8.38
CA ILE A 2 0.45 -15.00 -8.47
C ILE A 2 1.17 -16.32 -8.76
N HIS A 3 1.06 -17.27 -7.83
CA HIS A 3 1.63 -18.60 -7.97
C HIS A 3 0.52 -19.63 -8.10
N HIS A 4 0.68 -20.50 -9.08
CA HIS A 4 -0.26 -21.56 -9.38
C HIS A 4 0.42 -22.92 -9.22
N VAL A 5 -0.19 -23.80 -8.41
CA VAL A 5 0.33 -25.15 -8.16
C VAL A 5 -0.75 -26.17 -8.52
N ASN A 6 -0.57 -26.85 -9.65
CA ASN A 6 -1.36 -28.02 -10.02
C ASN A 6 -0.71 -29.27 -9.44
N LYS A 7 -1.21 -29.77 -8.30
CA LYS A 7 -0.72 -31.02 -7.71
C LYS A 7 -1.54 -32.20 -8.25
N LEU A 8 -0.96 -32.97 -9.16
CA LEU A 8 -1.56 -34.18 -9.75
C LEU A 8 -1.68 -35.31 -8.72
N LYS A 9 -2.92 -35.68 -8.35
CA LYS A 9 -3.55 -36.98 -8.73
C LYS A 9 -4.90 -37.13 -8.00
N ASN A 10 -5.94 -37.30 -8.82
CA ASN A 10 -7.32 -37.75 -8.52
C ASN A 10 -8.49 -36.80 -8.28
N LYS A 11 -8.34 -35.46 -8.27
CA LYS A 11 -9.48 -34.52 -8.41
C LYS A 11 -9.03 -33.21 -9.07
N ASN A 12 -9.89 -32.57 -9.86
CA ASN A 12 -9.67 -31.29 -10.58
C ASN A 12 -9.52 -30.08 -9.63
N HIS A 13 -8.62 -30.15 -8.64
CA HIS A 13 -8.41 -29.06 -7.68
C HIS A 13 -7.19 -28.24 -8.07
N MET A 14 -7.47 -27.00 -8.44
CA MET A 14 -6.49 -25.98 -8.76
C MET A 14 -6.25 -25.14 -7.51
N ILE A 15 -4.99 -25.06 -7.04
CA ILE A 15 -4.65 -24.21 -5.88
C ILE A 15 -3.96 -22.95 -6.39
N LEU A 16 -4.58 -21.81 -6.10
CA LEU A 16 -4.05 -20.47 -6.38
C LEU A 16 -3.51 -19.86 -5.09
N SER A 17 -2.25 -19.45 -5.10
CA SER A 17 -1.64 -18.67 -4.02
C SER A 17 -1.32 -17.26 -4.55
N ILE A 18 -1.82 -16.24 -3.86
CA ILE A 18 -1.58 -14.84 -4.19
C ILE A 18 -0.81 -14.23 -3.04
N ASP A 19 0.39 -13.77 -3.33
CA ASP A 19 1.20 -13.05 -2.37
C ASP A 19 0.90 -11.53 -2.41
N ALA A 20 0.83 -10.94 -1.22
CA ALA A 20 0.48 -9.54 -0.96
C ALA A 20 1.70 -8.63 -0.73
N GLU A 21 2.88 -9.00 -1.25
CA GLU A 21 4.09 -8.21 -1.09
C GLU A 21 3.88 -6.74 -1.51
N LYS A 22 4.21 -5.85 -0.56
CA LYS A 22 4.10 -4.39 -0.69
C LYS A 22 2.69 -3.92 -1.05
N ALA A 23 1.65 -4.61 -0.56
CA ALA A 23 0.25 -4.26 -0.83
C ALA A 23 -0.05 -2.78 -0.51
N PHE A 24 0.48 -2.25 0.59
CA PHE A 24 0.26 -0.85 0.96
C PHE A 24 0.92 0.15 0.01
N ASP A 25 2.09 -0.16 -0.54
CA ASP A 25 2.79 0.72 -1.50
C ASP A 25 2.05 0.79 -2.85
N LYS A 26 1.28 -0.26 -3.17
CA LYS A 26 0.57 -0.41 -4.44
C LYS A 26 -0.88 0.09 -4.41
N ILE A 27 -1.43 0.36 -3.23
CA ILE A 27 -2.80 0.88 -3.13
C ILE A 27 -2.87 2.30 -3.70
N GLN A 28 -3.86 2.54 -4.55
CA GLN A 28 -4.14 3.88 -5.06
C GLN A 28 -4.76 4.76 -3.96
N HIS A 29 -4.19 5.95 -3.76
CA HIS A 29 -4.67 6.92 -2.76
C HIS A 29 -6.15 7.28 -2.88
N PRO A 30 -6.72 7.49 -4.09
CA PRO A 30 -8.15 7.69 -4.22
C PRO A 30 -8.99 6.54 -3.68
N PHE A 31 -8.53 5.29 -3.87
CA PHE A 31 -9.20 4.10 -3.36
C PHE A 31 -9.15 4.01 -1.83
N LEU A 32 -7.97 4.30 -1.24
CA LEU A 32 -7.81 4.39 0.22
C LEU A 32 -8.75 5.44 0.82
N ILE A 33 -8.74 6.67 0.29
CA ILE A 33 -9.60 7.78 0.74
C ILE A 33 -11.08 7.42 0.67
N LYS A 34 -11.53 6.84 -0.45
CA LYS A 34 -12.93 6.42 -0.65
C LYS A 34 -13.33 5.31 0.34
N THR A 35 -12.41 4.41 0.66
CA THR A 35 -12.65 3.32 1.62
C THR A 35 -12.78 3.87 3.03
N LEU A 36 -11.87 4.78 3.44
CA LEU A 36 -11.92 5.45 4.74
C LEU A 36 -13.25 6.19 4.95
N GLN A 37 -13.72 6.92 3.94
CA GLN A 37 -15.03 7.57 3.98
C GLN A 37 -16.18 6.57 4.17
N LYS A 38 -16.15 5.42 3.45
CA LYS A 38 -17.17 4.38 3.56
C LYS A 38 -17.23 3.72 4.93
N VAL A 39 -16.09 3.55 5.61
CA VAL A 39 -16.04 2.95 6.95
C VAL A 39 -16.29 3.98 8.06
N GLY A 40 -16.68 5.21 7.72
CA GLY A 40 -17.02 6.26 8.67
C GLY A 40 -15.83 7.10 9.15
N ILE A 41 -14.64 6.91 8.58
CA ILE A 41 -13.47 7.75 8.88
C ILE A 41 -13.55 9.01 8.02
N GLY A 42 -14.04 10.09 8.64
CA GLY A 42 -14.23 11.40 8.02
C GLY A 42 -13.54 12.54 8.77
N GLY A 43 -13.93 13.78 8.43
CA GLY A 43 -13.52 14.99 9.12
C GLY A 43 -11.99 15.17 9.18
N THR A 44 -11.50 15.53 10.37
CA THR A 44 -10.09 15.86 10.63
C THR A 44 -9.15 14.70 10.29
N TYR A 45 -9.52 13.45 10.63
CA TYR A 45 -8.69 12.29 10.35
C TYR A 45 -8.46 12.08 8.85
N LEU A 46 -9.52 12.19 8.05
CA LEU A 46 -9.41 12.07 6.60
C LEU A 46 -8.57 13.21 6.00
N ASN A 47 -8.67 14.42 6.54
CA ASN A 47 -7.89 15.57 6.09
C ASN A 47 -6.40 15.40 6.39
N ILE A 48 -6.05 14.86 7.57
CA ILE A 48 -4.67 14.52 7.94
C ILE A 48 -4.12 13.48 6.95
N ILE A 49 -4.87 12.41 6.67
CA ILE A 49 -4.45 11.36 5.73
C ILE A 49 -4.23 11.94 4.32
N LYS A 50 -5.14 12.81 3.84
CA LYS A 50 -4.97 13.51 2.55
C LYS A 50 -3.73 14.38 2.53
N ALA A 51 -3.42 15.09 3.61
CA ALA A 51 -2.23 15.94 3.71
C ALA A 51 -0.95 15.11 3.63
N ILE A 52 -0.89 13.98 4.33
CA ILE A 52 0.27 13.06 4.31
C ILE A 52 0.53 12.53 2.90
N TYR A 53 -0.51 12.09 2.19
CA TYR A 53 -0.36 11.47 0.87
C TYR A 53 -0.35 12.46 -0.31
N GLY A 54 -0.64 13.74 -0.10
CA GLY A 54 -0.75 14.74 -1.17
C GLY A 54 0.58 15.06 -1.85
N LYS A 55 1.61 15.39 -1.06
CA LYS A 55 2.98 15.66 -1.53
C LYS A 55 3.99 15.07 -0.54
N PRO A 56 4.09 13.73 -0.48
CA PRO A 56 4.96 13.09 0.48
C PRO A 56 6.41 13.46 0.17
N ARG A 57 7.10 14.03 1.15
CA ARG A 57 8.52 14.35 1.11
C ARG A 57 9.23 13.53 2.17
N ALA A 58 10.41 13.04 1.84
CA ALA A 58 11.28 12.34 2.77
C ALA A 58 12.67 12.96 2.74
N HIS A 59 13.41 12.74 3.80
CA HIS A 59 14.85 12.92 3.85
C HIS A 59 15.45 11.66 4.45
N ILE A 60 16.68 11.36 4.08
CA ILE A 60 17.43 10.26 4.67
C ILE A 60 18.30 10.83 5.77
N ILE A 61 18.34 10.15 6.92
CA ILE A 61 19.33 10.40 7.96
C ILE A 61 20.38 9.30 7.84
N LEU A 62 21.63 9.68 7.58
CA LEU A 62 22.75 8.75 7.46
C LEU A 62 23.85 9.22 8.42
N ASN A 63 24.26 8.36 9.35
CA ASN A 63 25.29 8.66 10.35
C ASN A 63 25.01 9.95 11.16
N GLY A 64 23.74 10.26 11.42
CA GLY A 64 23.32 11.47 12.12
C GLY A 64 23.21 12.71 11.23
N GLU A 65 23.65 12.65 9.97
CA GLU A 65 23.52 13.74 9.01
C GLU A 65 22.21 13.65 8.24
N LYS A 66 21.50 14.79 8.15
CA LYS A 66 20.25 14.91 7.41
C LYS A 66 20.54 15.31 5.95
N LEU A 67 20.19 14.43 5.03
CA LEU A 67 20.31 14.69 3.59
C LEU A 67 19.16 15.58 3.08
N LYS A 68 19.33 16.08 1.85
CA LYS A 68 18.33 16.92 1.17
C LYS A 68 16.99 16.19 1.04
N GLU A 69 15.90 16.91 1.24
CA GLU A 69 14.56 16.38 1.03
C GLU A 69 14.29 16.07 -0.44
N PHE A 70 13.61 14.96 -0.68
CA PHE A 70 13.16 14.52 -2.01
C PHE A 70 11.70 14.08 -1.98
N PRO A 71 10.97 14.23 -3.10
CA PRO A 71 9.61 13.72 -3.21
C PRO A 71 9.61 12.18 -3.22
N LEU A 72 8.62 11.55 -2.58
CA LEU A 72 8.43 10.09 -2.59
C LEU A 72 7.62 9.59 -3.80
N ARG A 73 7.28 10.49 -4.73
CA ARG A 73 6.42 10.24 -5.90
C ARG A 73 6.96 10.97 -7.11
#